data_AF-A0A2H3BXK4-F1
#
_entry.id   AF-A0A2H3BXK4-F1
#
_cell.length_a   1.000
_cell.length_b   1.000
_cell.length_c   1.000
_cell.angle_alpha   90.00
_cell.angle_beta   90.00
_cell.angle_gamma   90.00
#
_symmetry.space_group_name_H-M   'P 1'
#
loop_
_entity.id
_entity.type
_entity.pdbx_description
1 polymer ?
#
loop_
_entity_poly.entity_id
_entity_poly.type
_entity_poly.pdbx_seq_one_letter_code
_entity_poly.pdbx_strand_id
1 'polypeptide(L)'
;MISLLASLLLVYLAIVRYFRYQRLYAVQARIRASAKEPSPSEAQFALQVALLCDMPFFTHLGAQVALLKTYGIPSISALLLKTGEFSTERKFTKRVTDTALLLSTFISCPLEHSPTTTESTPFLGPRSNIALARVNWLHRHYDISNEDMLYTLALFILEPMRLVARFDWRPFSPFSLEEAKCSFLMWKDIGRRMNIEDIPETLGELEEWSRQYESTHMVPSASSHQLANMALEHISTRVPNLPGARSLVKTVFLCMLDDQLRDAMMLCAPPKYAHILVKTVLVLRAFIVRNFKLPRFKPRWGYVVVKNPPHNIDRDGRMRLHTVVRRHHPWYYPIPKGWRLVFDQLFGLTKGDLYPGATFKCEGYRLEELGPTRFEQCGHKEVMKEAEELYGAPIEKPWAR
;
A
#
# COMPACT_ATOMS: atom_id res chain seq x y z
N MET A 1 8.50 45.97 11.07
CA MET A 1 7.62 44.78 11.06
C MET A 1 7.76 43.95 9.78
N ILE A 2 7.61 44.55 8.59
CA ILE A 2 7.72 43.85 7.29
C ILE A 2 9.10 43.19 7.10
N SER A 3 10.20 43.89 7.40
CA SER A 3 11.56 43.34 7.26
C SER A 3 11.82 42.16 8.20
N LEU A 4 11.26 42.17 9.41
CA LEU A 4 11.40 41.06 10.36
C LEU A 4 10.67 39.80 9.85
N LEU A 5 9.44 39.97 9.33
CA LEU A 5 8.67 38.87 8.75
C LEU A 5 9.35 38.29 7.50
N ALA A 6 9.93 39.14 6.64
CA ALA A 6 10.69 38.70 5.48
C ALA A 6 11.93 37.90 5.90
N SER A 7 12.70 38.37 6.89
CA SER A 7 13.86 37.64 7.42
C SER A 7 13.47 36.30 8.03
N LEU A 8 12.39 36.24 8.82
CA LEU A 8 11.89 34.99 9.40
C LEU A 8 11.45 33.99 8.33
N LEU A 9 10.79 34.47 7.27
CA LEU A 9 10.40 33.63 6.14
C LEU A 9 11.64 33.08 5.41
N LEU A 10 12.65 33.91 5.13
CA LEU A 10 13.89 33.46 4.49
C LEU A 10 14.63 32.41 5.33
N VAL A 11 14.74 32.63 6.64
CA VAL A 11 15.33 31.66 7.58
C VAL A 11 14.53 30.35 7.56
N TYR A 12 13.20 30.42 7.62
CA TYR A 12 12.34 29.24 7.55
C TYR A 12 12.53 28.47 6.24
N LEU A 13 12.55 29.16 5.09
CA LEU A 13 12.76 28.53 3.79
C LEU A 13 14.15 27.89 3.67
N ALA A 14 15.18 28.49 4.25
CA ALA A 14 16.51 27.91 4.34
C ALA A 14 16.53 26.62 5.19
N ILE A 15 15.86 26.64 6.35
CA ILE A 15 15.68 25.45 7.21
C ILE A 15 14.96 24.35 6.44
N VAL A 16 13.85 24.67 5.77
CA VAL A 16 13.11 23.73 4.93
C VAL A 16 14.02 23.11 3.87
N ARG A 17 14.74 23.94 3.11
CA ARG A 17 15.63 23.47 2.04
C ARG A 17 16.75 22.57 2.55
N TYR A 18 17.35 22.93 3.69
CA TYR A 18 18.42 22.17 4.33
C TYR A 18 17.93 20.78 4.76
N PHE A 19 16.90 20.70 5.60
CA PHE A 19 16.43 19.41 6.13
C PHE A 19 15.74 18.53 5.07
N ARG A 20 15.10 19.13 4.04
CA ARG A 20 14.33 18.41 3.02
C ARG A 20 15.13 17.32 2.31
N TYR A 21 16.40 17.58 2.02
CA TYR A 21 17.24 16.70 1.19
C TYR A 21 18.28 15.90 1.98
N GLN A 22 18.50 16.23 3.26
CA GLN A 22 19.48 15.52 4.10
C GLN A 22 19.26 14.01 4.13
N ARG A 23 18.00 13.57 4.34
CA ARG A 23 17.69 12.14 4.39
C ARG A 23 17.94 11.46 3.04
N LEU A 24 17.52 12.09 1.94
CA LEU A 24 17.73 11.57 0.60
C LEU A 24 19.23 11.37 0.33
N TYR A 25 20.04 12.39 0.60
CA TYR A 25 21.49 12.30 0.40
C TYR A 25 22.15 11.25 1.31
N ALA A 26 21.69 11.09 2.54
CA ALA A 26 22.18 10.03 3.43
C ALA A 26 21.87 8.62 2.89
N VAL A 27 20.66 8.40 2.38
CA VAL A 27 20.27 7.12 1.74
C VAL A 27 21.09 6.87 0.49
N GLN A 28 21.24 7.88 -0.39
CA GLN A 28 22.02 7.76 -1.61
C GLN A 28 23.50 7.50 -1.33
N ALA A 29 24.09 8.20 -0.37
CA ALA A 29 25.46 7.98 0.05
C ALA A 29 25.66 6.54 0.54
N ARG A 30 24.71 6.00 1.32
CA ARG A 30 24.75 4.61 1.78
C ARG A 30 24.67 3.61 0.63
N ILE A 31 23.76 3.80 -0.33
CA ILE A 31 23.63 2.91 -1.49
C ILE A 31 24.89 2.96 -2.36
N ARG A 32 25.43 4.15 -2.61
CA ARG A 32 26.66 4.33 -3.40
C ARG A 32 27.91 3.77 -2.72
N ALA A 33 27.91 3.71 -1.39
CA ALA A 33 28.98 3.10 -0.61
C ALA A 33 28.86 1.57 -0.53
N SER A 34 27.68 1.00 -0.83
CA SER A 34 27.51 -0.45 -0.94
C SER A 34 28.28 -0.97 -2.16
N ALA A 35 28.43 -2.29 -2.27
CA ALA A 35 29.06 -2.95 -3.41
C ALA A 35 28.39 -2.54 -4.74
N LYS A 36 28.92 -3.03 -5.87
CA LYS A 36 28.42 -2.71 -7.22
C LYS A 36 26.88 -2.87 -7.36
N GLU A 37 26.25 -3.71 -6.51
CA GLU A 37 24.80 -3.80 -6.35
C GLU A 37 24.38 -3.75 -4.87
N PRO A 38 23.26 -3.07 -4.53
CA PRO A 38 22.75 -3.02 -3.17
C PRO A 38 22.21 -4.38 -2.74
N SER A 39 22.45 -4.76 -1.48
CA SER A 39 21.84 -5.98 -0.91
C SER A 39 20.32 -5.84 -0.78
N PRO A 40 19.55 -6.93 -0.69
CA PRO A 40 18.09 -6.87 -0.56
C PRO A 40 17.62 -6.05 0.65
N SER A 41 18.31 -6.18 1.80
CA SER A 41 18.02 -5.37 2.99
C SER A 41 18.28 -3.86 2.78
N GLU A 42 19.33 -3.49 2.02
CA GLU A 42 19.61 -2.09 1.67
C GLU A 42 18.58 -1.55 0.68
N ALA A 43 18.21 -2.36 -0.32
CA ALA A 43 17.18 -2.02 -1.28
C ALA A 43 15.83 -1.79 -0.59
N GLN A 44 15.47 -2.67 0.35
CA GLN A 44 14.27 -2.54 1.17
C GLN A 44 14.33 -1.28 2.06
N PHE A 45 15.46 -1.00 2.70
CA PHE A 45 15.63 0.21 3.52
C PHE A 45 15.46 1.50 2.70
N ALA A 46 16.10 1.57 1.54
CA ALA A 46 16.00 2.71 0.63
C ALA A 46 14.54 2.94 0.20
N LEU A 47 13.87 1.85 -0.18
CA LEU A 47 12.46 1.91 -0.55
C LEU A 47 11.61 2.40 0.62
N GLN A 48 11.74 1.81 1.81
CA GLN A 48 10.95 2.22 2.99
C GLN A 48 11.09 3.69 3.33
N VAL A 49 12.28 4.28 3.18
CA VAL A 49 12.47 5.72 3.37
C VAL A 49 11.66 6.51 2.35
N ALA A 50 11.74 6.16 1.06
CA ALA A 50 10.95 6.81 0.02
C ALA A 50 9.44 6.68 0.29
N LEU A 51 8.97 5.48 0.64
CA LEU A 51 7.56 5.16 0.83
C LEU A 51 6.96 5.71 2.13
N LEU A 52 7.69 5.74 3.24
CA LEU A 52 7.12 6.07 4.55
C LEU A 52 7.43 7.49 5.00
N CYS A 53 8.53 8.07 4.51
CA CYS A 53 8.98 9.39 4.95
C CYS A 53 8.76 10.46 3.90
N ASP A 54 9.21 10.23 2.68
CA ASP A 54 9.29 11.26 1.65
C ASP A 54 7.96 11.42 0.91
N MET A 55 7.44 10.34 0.33
CA MET A 55 6.32 10.36 -0.63
C MET A 55 5.14 9.44 -0.24
N PRO A 56 4.76 9.33 1.06
CA PRO A 56 3.82 8.30 1.51
C PRO A 56 2.41 8.43 0.96
N PHE A 57 2.00 9.63 0.53
CA PHE A 57 0.68 9.81 -0.06
C PHE A 57 0.62 9.22 -1.47
N PHE A 58 1.53 9.62 -2.36
CA PHE A 58 1.49 9.19 -3.75
C PHE A 58 2.02 7.77 -3.96
N THR A 59 2.93 7.29 -3.11
CA THR A 59 3.24 5.87 -3.07
C THR A 59 2.00 5.03 -2.72
N HIS A 60 1.29 5.38 -1.65
CA HIS A 60 0.11 4.62 -1.22
C HIS A 60 -0.99 4.67 -2.27
N LEU A 61 -1.20 5.85 -2.86
CA LEU A 61 -2.15 6.03 -3.96
C LEU A 61 -1.71 5.25 -5.20
N GLY A 62 -0.41 5.18 -5.50
CA GLY A 62 0.13 4.37 -6.60
C GLY A 62 -0.16 2.89 -6.43
N ALA A 63 -0.04 2.35 -5.21
CA ALA A 63 -0.46 0.98 -4.93
C ALA A 63 -1.98 0.76 -5.11
N GLN A 64 -2.80 1.78 -4.85
CA GLN A 64 -4.24 1.71 -5.13
C GLN A 64 -4.54 1.78 -6.64
N VAL A 65 -3.81 2.62 -7.38
CA VAL A 65 -3.93 2.71 -8.84
C VAL A 65 -3.44 1.41 -9.50
N ALA A 66 -2.38 0.78 -8.99
CA ALA A 66 -1.95 -0.55 -9.41
C ALA A 66 -3.08 -1.57 -9.27
N LEU A 67 -3.70 -1.66 -8.09
CA LEU A 67 -4.84 -2.54 -7.86
C LEU A 67 -6.06 -2.22 -8.73
N LEU A 68 -6.26 -0.95 -9.10
CA LEU A 68 -7.37 -0.54 -9.94
C LEU A 68 -7.10 -0.84 -11.42
N LYS A 69 -5.85 -0.71 -11.88
CA LYS A 69 -5.45 -1.00 -13.25
C LYS A 69 -5.72 -2.45 -13.63
N THR A 70 -5.57 -3.38 -12.69
CA THR A 70 -5.92 -4.79 -12.94
C THR A 70 -7.41 -4.99 -13.24
N TYR A 71 -8.29 -4.07 -12.84
CA TYR A 71 -9.72 -4.16 -13.18
C TYR A 71 -9.96 -3.88 -14.67
N GLY A 72 -8.99 -3.29 -15.38
CA GLY A 72 -9.01 -3.11 -16.82
C GLY A 72 -8.70 -4.37 -17.62
N ILE A 73 -8.22 -5.44 -16.97
CA ILE A 73 -7.87 -6.70 -17.62
C ILE A 73 -9.04 -7.70 -17.45
N PRO A 74 -9.65 -8.21 -18.54
CA PRO A 74 -10.84 -9.06 -18.46
C PRO A 74 -10.66 -10.34 -17.65
N SER A 75 -9.52 -11.04 -17.78
CA SER A 75 -9.20 -12.26 -17.00
C SER A 75 -9.23 -11.98 -15.50
N ILE A 76 -8.55 -10.91 -15.07
CA ILE A 76 -8.47 -10.50 -13.67
C ILE A 76 -9.82 -9.98 -13.17
N SER A 77 -10.50 -9.11 -13.93
CA SER A 77 -11.77 -8.51 -13.49
C SER A 77 -12.87 -9.56 -13.35
N ALA A 78 -12.96 -10.53 -14.27
CA ALA A 78 -13.90 -11.65 -14.18
C ALA A 78 -13.62 -12.52 -12.94
N LEU A 79 -12.35 -12.83 -12.66
CA LEU A 79 -11.97 -13.57 -11.46
C LEU A 79 -12.33 -12.81 -10.18
N LEU A 80 -12.04 -11.51 -10.11
CA LEU A 80 -12.36 -10.67 -8.95
C LEU A 80 -13.86 -10.64 -8.65
N LEU A 81 -14.71 -10.55 -9.68
CA LEU A 81 -16.15 -10.66 -9.53
C LEU A 81 -16.58 -12.04 -9.01
N LYS A 82 -16.01 -13.12 -9.58
CA LYS A 82 -16.27 -14.50 -9.17
C LYS A 82 -15.93 -14.77 -7.70
N THR A 83 -14.95 -14.06 -7.13
CA THR A 83 -14.61 -14.21 -5.69
C THR A 83 -15.76 -13.85 -4.75
N GLY A 84 -16.68 -12.99 -5.19
CA GLY A 84 -17.79 -12.46 -4.39
C GLY A 84 -17.38 -11.43 -3.33
N GLU A 85 -16.10 -11.06 -3.24
CA GLU A 85 -15.60 -10.16 -2.19
C GLU A 85 -15.94 -8.68 -2.43
N PHE A 86 -16.47 -8.34 -3.62
CA PHE A 86 -16.97 -7.01 -3.99
C PHE A 86 -18.49 -6.87 -3.84
N SER A 87 -19.19 -7.96 -3.50
CA SER A 87 -20.66 -8.02 -3.50
C SER A 87 -21.35 -7.13 -2.46
N THR A 88 -20.67 -6.82 -1.35
CA THR A 88 -21.22 -5.98 -0.29
C THR A 88 -20.12 -5.04 0.22
N GLU A 89 -20.51 -3.87 0.72
CA GLU A 89 -19.57 -2.90 1.29
C GLU A 89 -18.73 -3.51 2.42
N ARG A 90 -19.35 -4.35 3.26
CA ARG A 90 -18.68 -5.03 4.37
C ARG A 90 -17.57 -5.98 3.89
N LYS A 91 -17.85 -6.84 2.91
CA LYS A 91 -16.83 -7.74 2.32
C LYS A 91 -15.73 -6.93 1.61
N PHE A 92 -16.11 -5.93 0.83
CA PHE A 92 -15.18 -5.08 0.08
C PHE A 92 -14.18 -4.39 1.01
N THR A 93 -14.68 -3.72 2.05
CA THR A 93 -13.83 -3.02 3.03
C THR A 93 -12.93 -3.95 3.83
N LYS A 94 -13.39 -5.17 4.15
CA LYS A 94 -12.55 -6.19 4.79
C LYS A 94 -11.44 -6.62 3.84
N ARG A 95 -11.78 -6.98 2.61
CA ARG A 95 -10.82 -7.35 1.56
C ARG A 95 -9.75 -6.27 1.38
N VAL A 96 -10.16 -5.01 1.24
CA VAL A 96 -9.22 -3.87 1.11
C VAL A 96 -8.31 -3.76 2.33
N THR A 97 -8.84 -3.96 3.54
CA THR A 97 -8.03 -3.90 4.77
C THR A 97 -7.05 -5.08 4.85
N ASP A 98 -7.51 -6.30 4.57
CA ASP A 98 -6.66 -7.51 4.57
C ASP A 98 -5.54 -7.41 3.54
N THR A 99 -5.86 -7.01 2.30
CA THR A 99 -4.86 -6.76 1.25
C THR A 99 -3.86 -5.70 1.69
N ALA A 100 -4.33 -4.59 2.27
CA ALA A 100 -3.44 -3.52 2.73
C ALA A 100 -2.55 -3.95 3.90
N LEU A 101 -3.04 -4.81 4.81
CA LEU A 101 -2.26 -5.37 5.91
C LEU A 101 -1.18 -6.32 5.42
N LEU A 102 -1.51 -7.26 4.53
CA LEU A 102 -0.54 -8.19 3.94
C LEU A 102 0.54 -7.41 3.17
N LEU A 103 0.12 -6.54 2.25
CA LEU A 103 1.00 -5.69 1.43
C LEU A 103 1.92 -4.81 2.28
N SER A 104 1.36 -4.10 3.27
CA SER A 104 2.16 -3.25 4.15
C SER A 104 3.15 -4.08 4.98
N THR A 105 2.79 -5.31 5.34
CA THR A 105 3.63 -6.18 6.16
C THR A 105 4.87 -6.60 5.40
N PHE A 106 4.75 -7.21 4.22
CA PHE A 106 5.92 -7.71 3.49
C PHE A 106 6.77 -6.60 2.84
N ILE A 107 6.20 -5.41 2.61
CA ILE A 107 6.97 -4.23 2.18
C ILE A 107 7.79 -3.64 3.34
N SER A 108 7.22 -3.60 4.55
CA SER A 108 7.78 -2.81 5.66
C SER A 108 8.56 -3.63 6.69
N CYS A 109 8.26 -4.92 6.85
CA CYS A 109 9.01 -5.79 7.75
C CYS A 109 10.18 -6.45 6.98
N PRO A 110 11.27 -6.84 7.66
CA PRO A 110 12.40 -7.48 6.98
C PRO A 110 11.97 -8.69 6.16
N LEU A 111 12.43 -8.75 4.91
CA LEU A 111 12.27 -9.95 4.07
C LEU A 111 13.28 -11.04 4.47
N GLU A 112 14.53 -10.63 4.72
CA GLU A 112 15.62 -11.52 5.10
C GLU A 112 15.65 -11.78 6.61
N HIS A 113 15.99 -13.02 6.98
CA HIS A 113 16.36 -13.36 8.33
C HIS A 113 17.72 -12.73 8.68
N SER A 114 17.77 -11.94 9.76
CA SER A 114 19.01 -11.37 10.27
C SER A 114 19.37 -12.05 11.59
N PRO A 115 20.43 -12.87 11.66
CA PRO A 115 20.83 -13.55 12.90
C PRO A 115 21.29 -12.57 14.00
N THR A 116 21.50 -11.28 13.65
CA THR A 116 21.87 -10.20 14.57
C THR A 116 20.67 -9.48 15.21
N THR A 117 19.43 -9.96 15.04
CA THR A 117 18.30 -9.48 15.85
C THR A 117 18.52 -9.84 17.31
N THR A 118 19.22 -8.95 18.01
CA THR A 118 19.37 -8.98 19.47
C THR A 118 18.01 -8.83 20.15
N GLU A 119 17.92 -9.27 21.41
CA GLU A 119 16.75 -9.14 22.31
C GLU A 119 16.14 -7.73 22.35
N SER A 120 16.88 -6.70 21.91
CA SER A 120 16.41 -5.32 21.77
C SER A 120 15.38 -5.09 20.64
N THR A 121 15.12 -6.08 19.79
CA THR A 121 14.22 -5.97 18.62
C THR A 121 13.26 -7.17 18.40
N PRO A 122 12.50 -7.61 19.41
CA PRO A 122 11.78 -8.89 19.42
C PRO A 122 10.67 -9.01 18.35
N PHE A 123 10.31 -7.91 17.68
CA PHE A 123 9.23 -7.89 16.68
C PHE A 123 9.70 -7.70 15.22
N LEU A 124 11.01 -7.66 14.95
CA LEU A 124 11.53 -7.63 13.56
C LEU A 124 11.41 -8.98 12.82
N GLY A 125 10.80 -9.99 13.46
CA GLY A 125 10.70 -11.39 13.02
C GLY A 125 9.90 -11.68 11.71
N PRO A 126 9.47 -12.93 11.49
CA PRO A 126 9.13 -13.54 10.19
C PRO A 126 7.86 -13.01 9.49
N ARG A 127 7.34 -11.85 9.90
CA ARG A 127 6.05 -11.31 9.46
C ARG A 127 5.96 -11.15 7.94
N SER A 128 7.01 -10.70 7.26
CA SER A 128 7.00 -10.59 5.80
C SER A 128 6.80 -11.94 5.13
N ASN A 129 7.47 -12.96 5.62
CA ASN A 129 7.40 -14.32 5.09
C ASN A 129 6.04 -14.98 5.39
N ILE A 130 5.47 -14.77 6.58
CA ILE A 130 4.10 -15.23 6.90
C ILE A 130 3.08 -14.53 6.00
N ALA A 131 3.23 -13.22 5.77
CA ALA A 131 2.33 -12.47 4.89
C ALA A 131 2.44 -12.95 3.43
N LEU A 132 3.65 -13.18 2.93
CA LEU A 132 3.88 -13.70 1.57
C LEU A 132 3.33 -15.12 1.42
N ALA A 133 3.65 -16.03 2.34
CA ALA A 133 3.10 -17.38 2.35
C ALA A 133 1.56 -17.37 2.39
N ARG A 134 0.95 -16.45 3.16
CA ARG A 134 -0.50 -16.29 3.16
C ARG A 134 -1.05 -15.82 1.81
N VAL A 135 -0.39 -14.87 1.16
CA VAL A 135 -0.77 -14.42 -0.19
C VAL A 135 -0.66 -15.58 -1.19
N ASN A 136 0.46 -16.31 -1.20
CA ASN A 136 0.67 -17.46 -2.06
C ASN A 136 -0.41 -18.52 -1.86
N TRP A 137 -0.69 -18.88 -0.59
CA TRP A 137 -1.75 -19.82 -0.26
C TRP A 137 -3.11 -19.36 -0.77
N LEU A 138 -3.47 -18.08 -0.58
CA LEU A 138 -4.74 -17.53 -1.07
C LEU A 138 -4.82 -17.56 -2.60
N HIS A 139 -3.72 -17.23 -3.29
CA HIS A 139 -3.68 -17.18 -4.75
C HIS A 139 -3.78 -18.57 -5.38
N ARG A 140 -3.21 -19.62 -4.78
CA ARG A 140 -3.32 -21.02 -5.25
C ARG A 140 -4.75 -21.57 -5.32
N HIS A 141 -5.71 -20.92 -4.66
CA HIS A 141 -7.13 -21.31 -4.70
C HIS A 141 -7.87 -20.76 -5.94
N TYR A 142 -7.17 -20.00 -6.78
CA TYR A 142 -7.72 -19.41 -7.99
C TYR A 142 -6.81 -19.73 -9.16
N ASP A 143 -7.41 -19.88 -10.33
CA ASP A 143 -6.69 -20.06 -11.59
C ASP A 143 -6.24 -18.67 -12.07
N ILE A 144 -5.02 -18.28 -11.70
CA ILE A 144 -4.40 -17.01 -12.07
C ILE A 144 -3.19 -17.34 -12.94
N SER A 145 -3.17 -16.80 -14.16
CA SER A 145 -2.04 -17.00 -15.08
C SER A 145 -0.75 -16.36 -14.54
N ASN A 146 0.41 -16.88 -14.95
CA ASN A 146 1.69 -16.25 -14.62
C ASN A 146 1.76 -14.81 -15.18
N GLU A 147 1.23 -14.57 -16.38
CA GLU A 147 1.23 -13.24 -16.99
C GLU A 147 0.37 -12.23 -16.19
N ASP A 148 -0.81 -12.64 -15.69
CA ASP A 148 -1.63 -11.78 -14.82
C ASP A 148 -0.93 -11.46 -13.48
N MET A 149 -0.22 -12.44 -12.92
CA MET A 149 0.61 -12.26 -11.72
C MET A 149 1.78 -11.30 -11.99
N LEU A 150 2.51 -11.50 -13.10
CA LEU A 150 3.63 -10.65 -13.51
C LEU A 150 3.17 -9.23 -13.83
N TYR A 151 2.01 -9.07 -14.48
CA TYR A 151 1.41 -7.76 -14.71
C TYR A 151 1.04 -7.06 -13.42
N THR A 152 0.42 -7.78 -12.48
CA THR A 152 0.09 -7.22 -11.16
C THR A 152 1.37 -6.80 -10.41
N LEU A 153 2.43 -7.61 -10.47
CA LEU A 153 3.74 -7.27 -9.90
C LEU A 153 4.33 -6.01 -10.55
N ALA A 154 4.31 -5.93 -11.88
CA ALA A 154 4.80 -4.79 -12.64
C ALA A 154 4.08 -3.50 -12.23
N LEU A 155 2.77 -3.54 -12.05
CA LEU A 155 1.99 -2.39 -11.61
C LEU A 155 2.39 -1.90 -10.21
N PHE A 156 2.68 -2.80 -9.26
CA PHE A 156 3.16 -2.42 -7.93
C PHE A 156 4.55 -1.76 -7.94
N ILE A 157 5.35 -2.01 -8.97
CA ILE A 157 6.64 -1.35 -9.20
C ILE A 157 6.43 0.01 -9.89
N LEU A 158 5.70 0.00 -11.00
CA LEU A 158 5.67 1.10 -11.96
C LEU A 158 4.70 2.22 -11.55
N GLU A 159 3.50 1.90 -11.05
CA GLU A 159 2.48 2.91 -10.79
C GLU A 159 2.85 3.86 -9.63
N PRO A 160 3.42 3.40 -8.50
CA PRO A 160 3.97 4.32 -7.51
C PRO A 160 5.03 5.26 -8.08
N MET A 161 5.95 4.77 -8.92
CA MET A 161 6.98 5.60 -9.54
C MET A 161 6.38 6.64 -10.49
N ARG A 162 5.43 6.22 -11.34
CA ARG A 162 4.74 7.08 -12.31
C ARG A 162 3.96 8.20 -11.63
N LEU A 163 3.16 7.88 -10.60
CA LEU A 163 2.39 8.90 -9.88
C LEU A 163 3.27 9.86 -9.09
N VAL A 164 4.30 9.35 -8.42
CA VAL A 164 5.25 10.18 -7.69
C VAL A 164 5.97 11.15 -8.62
N ALA A 165 6.43 10.67 -9.79
CA ALA A 165 7.10 11.51 -10.77
C ALA A 165 6.18 12.61 -11.33
N ARG A 166 4.88 12.34 -11.46
CA ARG A 166 3.90 13.30 -11.97
C ARG A 166 3.42 14.30 -10.91
N PHE A 167 3.24 13.87 -9.66
CA PHE A 167 2.42 14.61 -8.70
C PHE A 167 3.00 14.78 -7.29
N ASP A 168 4.16 14.20 -6.97
CA ASP A 168 4.83 14.46 -5.70
C ASP A 168 5.99 15.45 -5.83
N TRP A 169 6.55 15.86 -4.68
CA TRP A 169 7.52 16.94 -4.60
C TRP A 169 8.88 16.64 -5.26
N ARG A 170 9.19 15.35 -5.49
CA ARG A 170 10.34 14.88 -6.29
C ARG A 170 9.99 13.57 -7.00
N PRO A 171 10.60 13.27 -8.16
CA PRO A 171 10.52 11.97 -8.79
C PRO A 171 11.55 10.99 -8.19
N PHE A 172 11.42 9.69 -8.53
CA PHE A 172 12.48 8.70 -8.33
C PHE A 172 13.64 8.86 -9.34
N SER A 173 13.42 9.44 -10.52
CA SER A 173 14.46 9.68 -11.55
C SER A 173 14.28 11.07 -12.17
N PRO A 174 15.35 11.82 -12.54
CA PRO A 174 16.78 11.49 -12.53
C PRO A 174 17.47 11.72 -11.17
N PHE A 175 16.75 12.21 -10.16
CA PHE A 175 17.33 12.58 -8.88
C PHE A 175 17.74 11.38 -8.00
N SER A 176 17.34 10.14 -8.32
CA SER A 176 17.52 8.97 -7.47
C SER A 176 17.34 7.63 -8.22
N LEU A 177 18.04 7.44 -9.35
CA LEU A 177 18.04 6.19 -10.11
C LEU A 177 18.33 4.97 -9.21
N GLU A 178 19.13 5.18 -8.16
CA GLU A 178 19.45 4.20 -7.14
C GLU A 178 18.20 3.73 -6.35
N GLU A 179 17.30 4.64 -5.97
CA GLU A 179 16.05 4.28 -5.28
C GLU A 179 15.10 3.50 -6.22
N ALA A 180 15.08 3.85 -7.52
CA ALA A 180 14.31 3.10 -8.52
C ALA A 180 14.85 1.68 -8.69
N LYS A 181 16.19 1.51 -8.79
CA LYS A 181 16.86 0.20 -8.83
C LYS A 181 16.55 -0.62 -7.57
N CYS A 182 16.66 -0.01 -6.38
CA CYS A 182 16.31 -0.66 -5.12
C CYS A 182 14.84 -1.12 -5.08
N SER A 183 13.92 -0.27 -5.52
CA SER A 183 12.50 -0.64 -5.61
C SER A 183 12.28 -1.83 -6.54
N PHE A 184 12.89 -1.82 -7.72
CA PHE A 184 12.80 -2.91 -8.68
C PHE A 184 13.35 -4.21 -8.12
N LEU A 185 14.56 -4.19 -7.53
CA LEU A 185 15.19 -5.38 -6.94
C LEU A 185 14.36 -5.97 -5.81
N MET A 186 13.81 -5.14 -4.91
CA MET A 186 12.98 -5.62 -3.80
C MET A 186 11.70 -6.29 -4.32
N TRP A 187 11.02 -5.67 -5.29
CA TRP A 187 9.81 -6.24 -5.85
C TRP A 187 10.09 -7.48 -6.71
N LYS A 188 11.24 -7.53 -7.40
CA LYS A 188 11.68 -8.73 -8.10
C LYS A 188 11.90 -9.90 -7.13
N ASP A 189 12.52 -9.66 -5.98
CA ASP A 189 12.64 -10.66 -4.90
C ASP A 189 11.26 -11.11 -4.38
N ILE A 190 10.34 -10.17 -4.15
CA ILE A 190 8.95 -10.50 -3.79
C ILE A 190 8.29 -11.37 -4.86
N GLY A 191 8.43 -11.02 -6.14
CA GLY A 191 7.87 -11.79 -7.25
C GLY A 191 8.39 -13.23 -7.28
N ARG A 192 9.70 -13.41 -7.09
CA ARG A 192 10.33 -14.74 -6.98
C ARG A 192 9.77 -15.53 -5.79
N ARG A 193 9.63 -14.90 -4.62
CA ARG A 193 9.01 -15.52 -3.43
C ARG A 193 7.52 -15.84 -3.62
N MET A 194 6.88 -15.21 -4.59
CA MET A 194 5.51 -15.51 -5.00
C MET A 194 5.42 -16.54 -6.14
N ASN A 195 6.55 -17.14 -6.54
CA ASN A 195 6.68 -18.08 -7.66
C ASN A 195 6.22 -17.49 -9.00
N ILE A 196 6.47 -16.19 -9.22
CA ILE A 196 6.23 -15.54 -10.51
C ILE A 196 7.46 -15.79 -11.40
N GLU A 197 7.21 -16.33 -12.58
CA GLU A 197 8.22 -16.70 -13.57
C GLU A 197 8.41 -15.58 -14.60
N ASP A 198 9.51 -15.62 -15.35
CA ASP A 198 9.82 -14.69 -16.45
C ASP A 198 9.82 -13.20 -16.08
N ILE A 199 10.16 -12.85 -14.84
CA ILE A 199 10.30 -11.46 -14.41
C ILE A 199 11.50 -10.83 -15.15
N PRO A 200 11.31 -9.75 -15.93
CA PRO A 200 12.38 -9.10 -16.67
C PRO A 200 13.61 -8.74 -15.82
N GLU A 201 14.77 -8.61 -16.46
CA GLU A 201 16.04 -8.37 -15.77
C GLU A 201 16.28 -6.89 -15.45
N THR A 202 15.65 -6.00 -16.21
CA THR A 202 15.76 -4.56 -15.99
C THR A 202 14.40 -3.89 -15.85
N LEU A 203 14.40 -2.72 -15.19
CA LEU A 203 13.21 -1.88 -15.08
C LEU A 203 12.67 -1.44 -16.45
N GLY A 204 13.56 -1.20 -17.43
CA GLY A 204 13.18 -0.82 -18.78
C GLY A 204 12.50 -1.96 -19.54
N GLU A 205 13.01 -3.19 -19.42
CA GLU A 205 12.37 -4.38 -20.00
C GLU A 205 11.00 -4.64 -19.35
N LEU A 206 10.87 -4.44 -18.03
CA LEU A 206 9.59 -4.56 -17.33
C LEU A 206 8.58 -3.50 -17.80
N GLU A 207 9.03 -2.27 -18.05
CA GLU A 207 8.17 -1.21 -18.60
C GLU A 207 7.66 -1.56 -20.00
N GLU A 208 8.52 -2.10 -20.85
CA GLU A 208 8.15 -2.50 -22.21
C GLU A 208 7.20 -3.70 -22.20
N TRP A 209 7.55 -4.74 -21.44
CA TRP A 209 6.71 -5.92 -21.26
C TRP A 209 5.32 -5.54 -20.73
N SER A 210 5.25 -4.66 -19.72
CA SER A 210 3.97 -4.19 -19.18
C SER A 210 3.16 -3.42 -20.21
N ARG A 211 3.79 -2.62 -21.09
CA ARG A 211 3.10 -1.88 -22.15
C ARG A 211 2.54 -2.82 -23.21
N GLN A 212 3.30 -3.85 -23.59
CA GLN A 212 2.86 -4.87 -24.53
C GLN A 212 1.73 -5.73 -23.96
N TYR A 213 1.79 -6.06 -22.67
CA TYR A 213 0.70 -6.74 -21.97
C TYR A 213 -0.58 -5.88 -21.99
N GLU A 214 -0.48 -4.59 -21.65
CA GLU A 214 -1.63 -3.68 -21.67
C GLU A 214 -2.22 -3.51 -23.07
N SER A 215 -1.40 -3.39 -24.12
CA SER A 215 -1.90 -3.19 -25.49
C SER A 215 -2.69 -4.38 -26.04
N THR A 216 -2.46 -5.57 -25.49
CA THR A 216 -3.11 -6.82 -25.91
C THR A 216 -4.26 -7.24 -25.01
N HIS A 217 -4.15 -7.01 -23.69
CA HIS A 217 -5.10 -7.53 -22.70
C HIS A 217 -6.02 -6.45 -22.08
N MET A 218 -5.66 -5.17 -22.12
CA MET A 218 -6.50 -4.10 -21.56
C MET A 218 -7.56 -3.64 -22.57
N VAL A 219 -8.60 -4.45 -22.72
CA VAL A 219 -9.68 -4.27 -23.69
C VAL A 219 -11.04 -4.05 -23.00
N PRO A 220 -12.00 -3.38 -23.67
CA PRO A 220 -13.35 -3.19 -23.15
C PRO A 220 -14.01 -4.50 -22.73
N SER A 221 -14.50 -4.58 -21.50
CA SER A 221 -15.24 -5.76 -21.03
C SER A 221 -16.32 -5.44 -20.00
N ALA A 222 -17.36 -6.28 -19.98
CA ALA A 222 -18.47 -6.15 -19.03
C ALA A 222 -18.02 -6.34 -17.58
N SER A 223 -17.09 -7.26 -17.32
CA SER A 223 -16.54 -7.50 -15.99
C SER A 223 -15.72 -6.29 -15.50
N SER A 224 -14.90 -5.70 -16.37
CA SER A 224 -14.15 -4.48 -16.07
C SER A 224 -15.10 -3.31 -15.75
N HIS A 225 -16.15 -3.13 -16.55
CA HIS A 225 -17.15 -2.08 -16.33
C HIS A 225 -17.90 -2.25 -15.00
N GLN A 226 -18.37 -3.47 -14.70
CA GLN A 226 -19.07 -3.76 -13.46
C GLN A 226 -18.20 -3.49 -12.23
N LEU A 227 -16.95 -3.97 -12.25
CA LEU A 227 -16.03 -3.81 -11.13
C LEU A 227 -15.64 -2.33 -10.91
N ALA A 228 -15.44 -1.58 -12.00
CA ALA A 228 -15.16 -0.16 -11.93
C ALA A 228 -16.33 0.65 -11.32
N ASN A 229 -17.57 0.33 -11.71
CA ASN A 229 -18.75 0.95 -11.10
C ASN A 229 -18.88 0.62 -9.61
N MET A 230 -18.63 -0.63 -9.20
CA MET A 230 -18.61 -1.00 -7.78
C MET A 230 -17.57 -0.19 -6.98
N ALA A 231 -16.37 -0.01 -7.55
CA ALA A 231 -15.32 0.80 -6.93
C ALA A 231 -15.71 2.28 -6.84
N LEU A 232 -16.28 2.87 -7.90
CA LEU A 232 -16.77 4.25 -7.93
C LEU A 232 -17.87 4.49 -6.89
N GLU A 233 -18.84 3.58 -6.78
CA GLU A 233 -19.89 3.68 -5.77
C GLU A 233 -19.28 3.66 -4.37
N HIS A 234 -18.40 2.70 -4.09
CA HIS A 234 -17.77 2.57 -2.78
C HIS A 234 -16.91 3.78 -2.39
N ILE A 235 -16.19 4.39 -3.32
CA ILE A 235 -15.42 5.60 -3.01
C ILE A 235 -16.36 6.77 -2.73
N SER A 236 -17.48 6.87 -3.45
CA SER A 236 -18.45 7.95 -3.28
C SER A 236 -19.26 7.84 -1.98
N THR A 237 -19.48 6.64 -1.43
CA THR A 237 -20.19 6.47 -0.14
C THR A 237 -19.38 6.99 1.04
N ARG A 238 -18.05 7.14 0.89
CA ARG A 238 -17.15 7.66 1.93
C ARG A 238 -17.25 9.16 2.16
N VAL A 239 -17.91 9.90 1.27
CA VAL A 239 -18.16 11.33 1.46
C VAL A 239 -19.57 11.59 1.98
N PRO A 240 -19.76 12.62 2.82
CA PRO A 240 -21.07 13.01 3.29
C PRO A 240 -22.07 13.20 2.14
N ASN A 241 -23.35 12.93 2.40
CA ASN A 241 -24.42 13.10 1.41
C ASN A 241 -24.77 14.58 1.21
N LEU A 242 -23.78 15.37 0.80
CA LEU A 242 -23.91 16.78 0.44
C LEU A 242 -24.16 16.89 -1.07
N PRO A 243 -24.99 17.85 -1.52
CA PRO A 243 -25.25 18.06 -2.94
C PRO A 243 -23.96 18.19 -3.75
N GLY A 244 -23.80 17.35 -4.76
CA GLY A 244 -22.63 17.37 -5.66
C GLY A 244 -21.34 16.73 -5.14
N ALA A 245 -21.19 16.46 -3.83
CA ALA A 245 -19.93 15.95 -3.26
C ALA A 245 -19.55 14.56 -3.83
N ARG A 246 -20.52 13.66 -3.95
CA ARG A 246 -20.31 12.32 -4.53
C ARG A 246 -19.91 12.38 -6.01
N SER A 247 -20.58 13.25 -6.77
CA SER A 247 -20.28 13.46 -8.20
C SER A 247 -18.89 14.05 -8.40
N LEU A 248 -18.50 15.02 -7.55
CA LEU A 248 -17.16 15.58 -7.55
C LEU A 248 -16.09 14.51 -7.31
N VAL A 249 -16.29 13.65 -6.30
CA VAL A 249 -15.33 12.56 -6.00
C VAL A 249 -15.22 11.57 -7.15
N LYS A 250 -16.34 11.17 -7.76
CA LYS A 250 -16.33 10.31 -8.95
C LYS A 250 -15.58 10.98 -10.11
N THR A 251 -15.81 12.27 -10.34
CA THR A 251 -15.11 13.05 -11.38
C THR A 251 -13.61 13.12 -11.13
N VAL A 252 -13.19 13.41 -9.90
CA VAL A 252 -11.78 13.43 -9.51
C VAL A 252 -11.14 12.06 -9.75
N PHE A 253 -11.82 10.98 -9.37
CA PHE A 253 -11.33 9.63 -9.60
C PHE A 253 -11.17 9.32 -11.09
N LEU A 254 -12.18 9.64 -11.91
CA LEU A 254 -12.12 9.47 -13.37
C LEU A 254 -10.97 10.28 -14.00
N CYS A 255 -10.70 11.49 -13.49
CA CYS A 255 -9.58 12.31 -13.96
C CYS A 255 -8.19 11.72 -13.66
N MET A 256 -8.12 10.75 -12.73
CA MET A 256 -6.89 10.07 -12.35
C MET A 256 -6.65 8.77 -13.12
N LEU A 257 -7.62 8.30 -13.91
CA LEU A 257 -7.48 7.11 -14.75
C LEU A 257 -6.80 7.47 -16.06
N ASP A 258 -5.90 6.60 -16.54
CA ASP A 258 -5.37 6.68 -17.90
C ASP A 258 -6.50 6.37 -18.90
N ASP A 259 -6.44 6.96 -20.11
CA ASP A 259 -7.51 6.81 -21.11
C ASP A 259 -7.77 5.36 -21.50
N GLN A 260 -6.72 4.56 -21.72
CA GLN A 260 -6.84 3.14 -22.05
C GLN A 260 -7.57 2.35 -20.95
N LEU A 261 -7.27 2.62 -19.68
CA LEU A 261 -7.95 1.98 -18.55
C LEU A 261 -9.43 2.38 -18.50
N ARG A 262 -9.71 3.68 -18.69
CA ARG A 262 -11.07 4.22 -18.70
C ARG A 262 -11.90 3.60 -19.82
N ASP A 263 -11.32 3.46 -21.01
CA ASP A 263 -11.97 2.87 -22.17
C ASP A 263 -12.19 1.36 -21.98
N ALA A 264 -11.22 0.63 -21.40
CA ALA A 264 -11.37 -0.78 -21.03
C ALA A 264 -12.46 -1.02 -19.97
N MET A 265 -12.64 -0.07 -19.05
CA MET A 265 -13.74 -0.06 -18.08
C MET A 265 -15.05 0.48 -18.65
N MET A 266 -15.09 0.90 -19.92
CA MET A 266 -16.26 1.49 -20.56
C MET A 266 -16.83 2.69 -19.76
N LEU A 267 -15.95 3.53 -19.22
CA LEU A 267 -16.32 4.71 -18.43
C LEU A 267 -16.26 5.99 -19.28
N CYS A 268 -17.21 6.90 -19.03
CA CYS A 268 -17.23 8.19 -19.72
C CYS A 268 -16.04 9.07 -19.32
N ALA A 269 -15.42 9.72 -20.31
CA ALA A 269 -14.38 10.70 -20.09
C ALA A 269 -14.94 11.91 -19.32
N PRO A 270 -14.29 12.36 -18.23
CA PRO A 270 -14.67 13.61 -17.61
C PRO A 270 -14.25 14.80 -18.51
N PRO A 271 -14.87 15.98 -18.35
CA PRO A 271 -14.52 17.15 -19.15
C PRO A 271 -13.04 17.53 -19.03
N LYS A 272 -12.43 18.00 -20.12
CA LYS A 272 -11.00 18.37 -20.16
C LYS A 272 -10.59 19.37 -19.08
N TYR A 273 -11.45 20.32 -18.74
CA TYR A 273 -11.18 21.30 -17.69
C TYR A 273 -11.03 20.64 -16.30
N ALA A 274 -11.74 19.53 -16.03
CA ALA A 274 -11.64 18.81 -14.78
C ALA A 274 -10.27 18.13 -14.64
N HIS A 275 -9.75 17.54 -15.72
CA HIS A 275 -8.38 17.01 -15.74
C HIS A 275 -7.34 18.10 -15.46
N ILE A 276 -7.48 19.26 -16.10
CA ILE A 276 -6.58 20.40 -15.90
C ILE A 276 -6.63 20.86 -14.44
N LEU A 277 -7.82 20.99 -13.85
CA LEU A 277 -7.99 21.42 -12.48
C LEU A 277 -7.35 20.43 -11.49
N VAL A 278 -7.66 19.14 -11.61
CA VAL A 278 -7.09 18.09 -10.74
C VAL A 278 -5.57 18.08 -10.85
N LYS A 279 -5.03 18.08 -12.07
CA LYS A 279 -3.58 18.15 -12.31
C LYS A 279 -2.96 19.40 -11.66
N THR A 280 -3.58 20.56 -11.83
CA THR A 280 -3.10 21.82 -11.26
C THR A 280 -3.06 21.79 -9.75
N VAL A 281 -4.11 21.29 -9.10
CA VAL A 281 -4.18 21.14 -7.64
C VAL A 281 -3.07 20.22 -7.13
N LEU A 282 -2.84 19.09 -7.80
CA LEU A 282 -1.80 18.13 -7.39
C LEU A 282 -0.38 18.68 -7.59
N VAL A 283 -0.12 19.38 -8.70
CA VAL A 283 1.18 20.03 -8.97
C VAL A 283 1.43 21.18 -7.99
N LEU A 284 0.41 22.01 -7.70
CA LEU A 284 0.52 23.06 -6.70
C LEU A 284 0.80 22.47 -5.31
N ARG A 285 0.13 21.38 -4.94
CA ARG A 285 0.44 20.63 -3.71
C ARG A 285 1.89 20.16 -3.70
N ALA A 286 2.40 19.58 -4.80
CA ALA A 286 3.80 19.15 -4.90
C ALA A 286 4.77 20.31 -4.67
N PHE A 287 4.51 21.47 -5.29
CA PHE A 287 5.28 22.70 -5.10
C PHE A 287 5.26 23.18 -3.64
N ILE A 288 4.10 23.18 -3.00
CA ILE A 288 3.95 23.56 -1.58
C ILE A 288 4.73 22.60 -0.67
N VAL A 289 4.61 21.28 -0.90
CA VAL A 289 5.32 20.27 -0.11
C VAL A 289 6.83 20.42 -0.26
N ARG A 290 7.31 20.66 -1.49
CA ARG A 290 8.74 20.81 -1.79
C ARG A 290 9.36 22.00 -1.06
N ASN A 291 8.72 23.16 -1.14
CA ASN A 291 9.34 24.44 -0.79
C ASN A 291 8.91 24.99 0.58
N PHE A 292 7.75 24.61 1.10
CA PHE A 292 7.16 25.27 2.27
C PHE A 292 6.87 24.36 3.46
N LYS A 293 6.90 23.04 3.31
CA LYS A 293 6.74 22.12 4.45
C LYS A 293 8.11 21.72 5.00
N LEU A 294 8.19 21.26 6.23
CA LEU A 294 9.36 20.53 6.74
C LEU A 294 9.30 19.04 6.32
N PRO A 295 10.45 18.33 6.26
CA PRO A 295 10.43 16.88 6.11
C PRO A 295 9.80 16.19 7.32
N ARG A 296 9.28 14.97 7.11
CA ARG A 296 8.74 14.17 8.20
C ARG A 296 9.89 13.66 9.05
N PHE A 297 9.86 13.90 10.35
CA PHE A 297 10.86 13.36 11.30
C PHE A 297 10.57 11.90 11.68
N LYS A 298 9.29 11.51 11.66
CA LYS A 298 8.85 10.14 11.90
C LYS A 298 8.22 9.56 10.63
N PRO A 299 8.43 8.28 10.33
CA PRO A 299 7.74 7.61 9.23
C PRO A 299 6.23 7.69 9.43
N ARG A 300 5.50 7.91 8.34
CA ARG A 300 4.05 7.77 8.32
C ARG A 300 3.74 6.29 8.20
N TRP A 301 3.64 5.63 9.36
CA TRP A 301 3.19 4.24 9.40
C TRP A 301 1.81 4.13 8.74
N GLY A 302 1.69 3.18 7.81
CA GLY A 302 0.44 2.84 7.15
C GLY A 302 -0.39 1.94 8.07
N TYR A 303 -0.80 0.79 7.56
CA TYR A 303 -1.61 -0.16 8.33
C TYR A 303 -0.82 -0.91 9.41
N VAL A 304 0.50 -1.00 9.25
CA VAL A 304 1.40 -1.83 10.06
C VAL A 304 2.50 -0.96 10.68
N VAL A 305 2.87 -1.28 11.92
CA VAL A 305 4.01 -0.71 12.62
C VAL A 305 5.14 -1.74 12.65
N VAL A 306 6.32 -1.34 12.20
CA VAL A 306 7.47 -2.25 12.09
C VAL A 306 8.08 -2.53 13.46
N LYS A 307 8.38 -1.50 14.25
CA LYS A 307 8.99 -1.66 15.58
C LYS A 307 7.91 -1.61 16.66
N ASN A 308 7.81 -2.67 17.48
CA ASN A 308 6.85 -2.79 18.58
C ASN A 308 5.40 -2.55 18.13
N PRO A 309 4.84 -3.42 17.26
CA PRO A 309 3.47 -3.23 16.79
C PRO A 309 2.47 -3.28 17.94
N PRO A 310 1.38 -2.50 17.89
CA PRO A 310 0.31 -2.62 18.86
C PRO A 310 -0.30 -4.01 18.75
N HIS A 311 -0.41 -4.66 19.89
CA HIS A 311 -0.89 -6.04 19.99
C HIS A 311 -1.61 -6.26 21.32
N ASN A 312 -2.33 -7.36 21.37
CA ASN A 312 -2.91 -7.94 22.56
C ASN A 312 -2.65 -9.45 22.57
N ILE A 313 -2.77 -10.05 23.74
CA ILE A 313 -2.82 -11.51 23.89
C ILE A 313 -4.30 -11.86 23.94
N ASP A 314 -4.74 -12.67 22.98
CA ASP A 314 -6.11 -13.16 22.93
C ASP A 314 -6.36 -14.24 24.00
N ARG A 315 -7.63 -14.63 24.20
CA ARG A 315 -8.02 -15.67 25.18
C ARG A 315 -7.29 -16.98 24.98
N ASP A 316 -6.92 -17.29 23.74
CA ASP A 316 -6.17 -18.50 23.37
C ASP A 316 -4.66 -18.41 23.70
N GLY A 317 -4.20 -17.33 24.35
CA GLY A 317 -2.79 -17.10 24.67
C GLY A 317 -1.93 -16.66 23.48
N ARG A 318 -2.53 -16.49 22.29
CA ARG A 318 -1.85 -16.07 21.06
C ARG A 318 -1.82 -14.55 20.93
N MET A 319 -0.69 -14.03 20.44
CA MET A 319 -0.57 -12.61 20.10
C MET A 319 -1.40 -12.29 18.84
N ARG A 320 -2.19 -11.22 18.91
CA ARG A 320 -2.92 -10.62 17.80
C ARG A 320 -2.46 -9.18 17.58
N LEU A 321 -2.26 -8.82 16.32
CA LEU A 321 -1.81 -7.49 15.91
C LEU A 321 -3.01 -6.56 15.70
N HIS A 322 -2.79 -5.27 15.92
CA HIS A 322 -3.76 -4.23 15.61
C HIS A 322 -3.27 -3.34 14.46
N THR A 323 -4.22 -2.83 13.68
CA THR A 323 -3.92 -1.71 12.78
C THR A 323 -3.95 -0.38 13.53
N VAL A 324 -3.09 0.56 13.13
CA VAL A 324 -3.04 1.92 13.69
C VAL A 324 -3.92 2.91 12.91
N VAL A 325 -4.52 2.48 11.80
CA VAL A 325 -5.34 3.35 10.94
C VAL A 325 -6.79 2.95 11.01
N ARG A 326 -7.63 3.85 11.53
CA ARG A 326 -9.09 3.71 11.45
C ARG A 326 -9.56 4.12 10.05
N ARG A 327 -10.13 3.17 9.30
CA ARG A 327 -10.83 3.42 8.03
C ARG A 327 -12.35 3.48 8.25
N HIS A 328 -13.12 3.66 7.18
CA HIS A 328 -14.59 3.71 7.22
C HIS A 328 -15.18 2.56 8.05
N HIS A 329 -14.81 1.33 7.70
CA HIS A 329 -15.02 0.16 8.55
C HIS A 329 -13.75 -0.11 9.38
N PRO A 330 -13.83 -0.16 10.71
CA PRO A 330 -12.67 -0.22 11.59
C PRO A 330 -12.14 -1.65 11.80
N TRP A 331 -11.93 -2.40 10.70
CA TRP A 331 -11.41 -3.77 10.75
C TRP A 331 -10.07 -3.84 11.49
N TYR A 332 -10.00 -4.70 12.51
CA TYR A 332 -8.85 -4.92 13.39
C TYR A 332 -8.33 -3.70 14.16
N TYR A 333 -9.11 -2.62 14.18
CA TYR A 333 -8.79 -1.44 14.96
C TYR A 333 -9.19 -1.69 16.43
N PRO A 334 -8.31 -1.42 17.40
CA PRO A 334 -8.61 -1.70 18.79
C PRO A 334 -9.66 -0.73 19.32
N ILE A 335 -10.42 -1.16 20.32
CA ILE A 335 -11.31 -0.25 21.05
C ILE A 335 -10.44 0.83 21.73
N PRO A 336 -10.73 2.13 21.52
CA PRO A 336 -10.02 3.19 22.21
C PRO A 336 -10.07 3.00 23.73
N LYS A 337 -8.98 3.35 24.42
CA LYS A 337 -8.88 3.26 25.89
C LYS A 337 -8.66 4.64 26.52
N GLY A 338 -8.86 4.74 27.83
CA GLY A 338 -8.61 5.97 28.60
C GLY A 338 -9.55 7.12 28.23
N TRP A 339 -9.02 8.34 28.17
CA TRP A 339 -9.80 9.56 27.90
C TRP A 339 -10.58 9.50 26.58
N ARG A 340 -10.04 8.80 25.57
CA ARG A 340 -10.70 8.69 24.27
C ARG A 340 -11.99 7.87 24.36
N LEU A 341 -11.99 6.81 25.16
CA LEU A 341 -13.19 6.02 25.43
C LEU A 341 -14.25 6.84 26.14
N VAL A 342 -13.86 7.60 27.16
CA VAL A 342 -14.76 8.49 27.91
C VAL A 342 -15.38 9.54 26.99
N PHE A 343 -14.57 10.15 26.12
CA PHE A 343 -15.04 11.07 25.09
C PHE A 343 -16.06 10.40 24.16
N ASP A 344 -15.72 9.23 23.61
CA ASP A 344 -16.60 8.51 22.70
C ASP A 344 -17.93 8.11 23.38
N GLN A 345 -17.92 7.79 24.67
CA GLN A 345 -19.13 7.52 25.47
C GLN A 345 -19.98 8.78 25.70
N LEU A 346 -19.35 9.89 26.08
CA LEU A 346 -20.02 11.15 26.40
C LEU A 346 -20.75 11.73 25.19
N PHE A 347 -20.17 11.54 23.99
CA PHE A 347 -20.77 11.96 22.72
C PHE A 347 -21.58 10.85 22.01
N GLY A 348 -21.84 9.71 22.67
CA GLY A 348 -22.65 8.62 22.11
C GLY A 348 -22.06 7.93 20.88
N LEU A 349 -20.77 8.15 20.57
CA LEU A 349 -20.08 7.60 19.40
C LEU A 349 -19.86 6.07 19.50
N THR A 350 -19.94 5.51 20.72
CA THR A 350 -19.82 4.07 20.98
C THR A 350 -21.00 3.25 20.47
N LYS A 351 -22.15 3.87 20.20
CA LYS A 351 -23.38 3.20 19.76
C LYS A 351 -23.53 3.11 18.23
N GLY A 352 -22.60 3.69 17.47
CA GLY A 352 -22.67 3.68 16.01
C GLY A 352 -22.26 2.32 15.40
N ASP A 353 -22.90 1.93 14.31
CA ASP A 353 -22.62 0.67 13.58
C ASP A 353 -21.18 0.58 13.04
N LEU A 354 -20.44 1.70 13.03
CA LEU A 354 -19.05 1.83 12.59
C LEU A 354 -18.06 2.07 13.75
N TYR A 355 -18.49 1.81 14.99
CA TYR A 355 -17.61 1.84 16.14
C TYR A 355 -16.76 0.54 16.20
N PRO A 356 -15.47 0.59 16.59
CA PRO A 356 -14.65 -0.61 16.75
C PRO A 356 -15.28 -1.58 17.75
N GLY A 357 -15.41 -2.85 17.36
CA GLY A 357 -16.04 -3.89 18.19
C GLY A 357 -15.82 -5.28 17.61
N ALA A 358 -16.44 -6.29 18.22
CA ALA A 358 -16.31 -7.70 17.80
C ALA A 358 -16.71 -7.91 16.33
N THR A 359 -17.72 -7.16 15.85
CA THR A 359 -18.14 -7.19 14.44
C THR A 359 -17.02 -6.79 13.48
N PHE A 360 -16.04 -5.99 13.91
CA PHE A 360 -14.87 -5.58 13.13
C PHE A 360 -13.57 -6.20 13.64
N LYS A 361 -13.66 -7.25 14.45
CA LYS A 361 -12.50 -7.97 14.99
C LYS A 361 -11.55 -7.07 15.79
N CYS A 362 -12.10 -6.30 16.72
CA CYS A 362 -11.32 -5.38 17.55
C CYS A 362 -10.25 -6.07 18.42
N GLU A 363 -10.33 -7.40 18.57
CA GLU A 363 -9.32 -8.27 19.16
C GLU A 363 -8.05 -8.42 18.30
N GLY A 364 -8.05 -7.93 17.06
CA GLY A 364 -6.87 -7.93 16.19
C GLY A 364 -6.79 -9.12 15.24
N TYR A 365 -5.68 -9.22 14.52
CA TYR A 365 -5.46 -10.25 13.49
C TYR A 365 -4.16 -11.02 13.70
N ARG A 366 -4.11 -12.21 13.11
CA ARG A 366 -2.85 -12.90 12.80
C ARG A 366 -2.68 -12.97 11.28
N LEU A 367 -1.44 -12.99 10.81
CA LEU A 367 -1.15 -12.84 9.38
C LEU A 367 -1.67 -14.03 8.58
N GLU A 368 -1.53 -15.24 9.12
CA GLU A 368 -2.03 -16.48 8.55
C GLU A 368 -3.57 -16.61 8.55
N GLU A 369 -4.28 -15.70 9.23
CA GLU A 369 -5.75 -15.64 9.28
C GLU A 369 -6.35 -14.63 8.30
N LEU A 370 -5.56 -13.71 7.74
CA LEU A 370 -6.06 -12.65 6.86
C LEU A 370 -6.63 -13.21 5.56
N GLY A 371 -7.63 -12.52 4.98
CA GLY A 371 -8.29 -12.92 3.73
C GLY A 371 -9.81 -13.09 3.88
N PRO A 372 -10.48 -13.61 2.84
CA PRO A 372 -11.93 -13.88 2.87
C PRO A 372 -12.34 -14.66 4.13
N THR A 373 -13.49 -14.32 4.72
CA THR A 373 -13.95 -14.96 5.97
C THR A 373 -14.00 -16.49 5.89
N ARG A 374 -14.34 -17.03 4.71
CA ARG A 374 -14.34 -18.49 4.44
C ARG A 374 -12.97 -19.18 4.60
N PHE A 375 -11.87 -18.43 4.55
CA PHE A 375 -10.51 -18.97 4.64
C PHE A 375 -9.80 -18.62 5.96
N GLU A 376 -10.47 -17.94 6.89
CA GLU A 376 -9.84 -17.46 8.13
C GLU A 376 -9.37 -18.58 9.05
N GLN A 377 -9.95 -19.77 8.93
CA GLN A 377 -9.60 -20.95 9.73
C GLN A 377 -8.89 -22.04 8.90
N CYS A 378 -8.48 -21.71 7.67
CA CYS A 378 -7.96 -22.66 6.69
C CYS A 378 -6.49 -22.37 6.37
N GLY A 379 -5.73 -23.44 6.11
CA GLY A 379 -4.39 -23.32 5.53
C GLY A 379 -3.28 -22.90 6.49
N HIS A 380 -3.55 -22.79 7.79
CA HIS A 380 -2.59 -22.20 8.71
C HIS A 380 -1.29 -22.99 8.83
N LYS A 381 -1.36 -24.33 8.82
CA LYS A 381 -0.16 -25.16 8.92
C LYS A 381 0.68 -25.05 7.65
N GLU A 382 0.01 -25.07 6.49
CA GLU A 382 0.63 -24.91 5.18
C GLU A 382 1.28 -23.53 5.04
N VAL A 383 0.58 -22.46 5.46
CA VAL A 383 1.11 -21.09 5.45
C VAL A 383 2.33 -20.96 6.36
N MET A 384 2.29 -21.52 7.57
CA MET A 384 3.43 -21.43 8.49
C MET A 384 4.63 -22.22 7.98
N LYS A 385 4.41 -23.41 7.39
CA LYS A 385 5.48 -24.21 6.78
C LYS A 385 6.15 -23.46 5.61
N GLU A 386 5.36 -22.93 4.68
CA GLU A 386 5.90 -22.13 3.56
C GLU A 386 6.59 -20.84 4.07
N ALA A 387 6.09 -20.24 5.16
CA ALA A 387 6.73 -19.09 5.77
C ALA A 387 8.10 -19.44 6.39
N GLU A 388 8.26 -20.63 6.98
CA GLU A 388 9.56 -21.14 7.46
C GLU A 388 10.54 -21.37 6.30
N GLU A 389 10.06 -21.94 5.19
CA GLU A 389 10.85 -22.13 3.96
C GLU A 389 11.31 -20.79 3.38
N LEU A 390 10.41 -19.80 3.27
CA LEU A 390 10.73 -18.44 2.81
C LEU A 390 11.66 -17.69 3.77
N TYR A 391 11.52 -17.92 5.08
CA TYR A 391 12.32 -17.27 6.12
C TYR A 391 13.71 -17.90 6.27
N GLY A 392 13.86 -19.18 5.95
CA GLY A 392 15.10 -19.95 6.12
C GLY A 392 15.37 -20.40 7.56
N ALA A 393 14.37 -20.33 8.46
CA ALA A 393 14.47 -20.74 9.85
C ALA A 393 13.09 -21.08 10.44
N PRO A 394 13.01 -21.87 11.52
CA PRO A 394 11.75 -22.12 12.24
C PRO A 394 11.11 -20.83 12.74
N ILE A 395 9.78 -20.76 12.70
CA ILE A 395 9.06 -19.60 13.21
C ILE A 395 8.76 -19.79 14.70
N GLU A 396 9.42 -18.98 15.53
CA GLU A 396 9.29 -19.04 16.98
C GLU A 396 8.15 -18.17 17.54
N LYS A 397 7.84 -18.35 18.83
CA LYS A 397 6.92 -17.46 19.57
C LYS A 397 7.42 -16.01 19.50
N PRO A 398 6.54 -15.00 19.41
CA PRO A 398 5.07 -15.07 19.50
C PRO A 398 4.35 -15.36 18.17
N TRP A 399 5.08 -15.63 17.10
CA TRP A 399 4.54 -15.81 15.75
C TRP A 399 4.13 -17.26 15.46
N ALA A 400 4.76 -18.23 16.13
CA ALA A 400 4.37 -19.63 16.11
C ALA A 400 2.88 -19.82 16.44
N ARG A 401 2.30 -20.92 15.95
CA ARG A 401 0.91 -21.32 16.20
C ARG A 401 0.80 -22.46 17.20
#